data_AF-A0ABD4Z853-F1
#
_entry.id   AF-A0ABD4Z853-F1
#
_cell.length_a   1.000
_cell.length_b   1.000
_cell.length_c   1.000
_cell.angle_alpha   90.00
_cell.angle_beta   90.00
_cell.angle_gamma   90.00
#
_symmetry.space_group_name_H-M   'P 1'
#
loop_
_entity.id
_entity.type
_entity.pdbx_description
1 polymer ?
#
loop_
_entity_poly.entity_id
_entity_poly.type
_entity_poly.pdbx_seq_one_letter_code
_entity_poly.pdbx_strand_id
1 'polypeptide(L)'
;MVVTVKSDVIKMLVDCFEQLTTAFQDEEGKDKLASLRTRARDMPSELVSKSLAYVITLCAARGDKDVIEKSLYVNSCSDLLTKLSSDIRNLKKEEFGYSLYAILLLLSLKNLGLISGGRLSDIIKGSLDNPIIDSTSYIVMDWIKRLAEAYIKK
;
A
#
# COMPACT_ATOMS: atom_id res chain seq x y z
N MET A 1 24.50 -2.33 7.11
CA MET A 1 23.98 -1.04 6.59
C MET A 1 22.58 -0.87 7.17
N VAL A 2 22.32 0.13 8.00
CA VAL A 2 20.98 0.35 8.56
C VAL A 2 20.16 1.04 7.48
N VAL A 3 19.25 0.30 6.84
CA VAL A 3 18.28 0.89 5.92
C VAL A 3 17.32 1.71 6.77
N THR A 4 17.30 3.02 6.59
CA THR A 4 16.33 3.91 7.23
C THR A 4 15.42 4.47 6.15
N VAL A 5 14.10 4.45 6.37
CA VAL A 5 13.14 5.05 5.45
C VAL A 5 13.31 6.57 5.51
N LYS A 6 13.44 7.20 4.34
CA LYS A 6 13.56 8.66 4.23
C LYS A 6 12.37 9.34 4.90
N SER A 7 12.62 10.42 5.65
CA SER A 7 11.58 11.18 6.37
C SER A 7 10.42 11.59 5.46
N ASP A 8 10.71 11.92 4.20
CA ASP A 8 9.69 12.36 3.24
C ASP A 8 8.66 11.26 2.92
N VAL A 9 9.08 9.99 2.93
CA VAL A 9 8.16 8.85 2.71
C VAL A 9 7.27 8.62 3.92
N ILE A 10 7.79 8.83 5.13
CA ILE A 10 6.99 8.76 6.36
C ILE A 10 5.97 9.90 6.39
N LYS A 11 6.38 11.13 6.05
CA LYS A 11 5.45 12.28 5.93
C LYS A 11 4.35 11.99 4.91
N MET A 12 4.73 11.51 3.73
CA MET A 12 3.75 11.11 2.70
C MET A 12 2.78 10.04 3.22
N LEU A 13 3.26 9.02 3.95
CA LEU A 13 2.37 8.02 4.55
C LEU A 13 1.43 8.63 5.59
N VAL A 14 1.90 9.53 6.45
CA VAL A 14 1.03 10.27 7.39
C VAL A 14 -0.06 11.03 6.64
N ASP A 15 0.33 11.80 5.61
CA ASP A 15 -0.62 12.53 4.76
C ASP A 15 -1.62 11.57 4.09
N CYS A 16 -1.17 10.38 3.67
CA CYS A 16 -2.06 9.36 3.11
C CYS A 16 -3.13 8.94 4.13
N PHE A 17 -2.74 8.60 5.35
CA PHE A 17 -3.69 8.13 6.36
C PHE A 17 -4.67 9.22 6.80
N GLU A 18 -4.22 10.48 6.92
CA GLU A 18 -5.11 11.62 7.18
C GLU A 18 -6.14 11.83 6.06
N GLN A 19 -5.68 11.81 4.81
CA GLN A 19 -6.55 12.02 3.65
C GLN A 19 -7.53 10.85 3.46
N LEU A 20 -7.07 9.61 3.62
CA LEU A 20 -7.92 8.42 3.53
C LEU A 20 -8.99 8.40 4.62
N THR A 21 -8.63 8.65 5.88
CA THR A 21 -9.61 8.66 6.98
C THR A 21 -10.64 9.78 6.84
N THR A 22 -10.25 10.91 6.25
CA THR A 22 -11.16 12.00 5.91
C THR A 22 -12.08 11.64 4.73
N ALA A 23 -11.53 11.03 3.68
CA ALA A 23 -12.27 10.68 2.47
C ALA A 23 -13.30 9.55 2.71
N PHE A 24 -13.01 8.63 3.62
CA PHE A 24 -13.82 7.44 3.94
C PHE A 24 -14.40 7.52 5.37
N GLN A 25 -14.92 8.68 5.74
CA GLN A 25 -15.48 8.96 7.08
C GLN A 25 -16.91 8.46 7.31
N ASP A 26 -17.60 8.02 6.25
CA ASP A 26 -18.91 7.39 6.32
C ASP A 26 -18.81 5.95 6.88
N GLU A 27 -19.93 5.36 7.31
CA GLU A 27 -19.92 4.04 7.95
C GLU A 27 -19.39 2.94 7.02
N GLU A 28 -19.76 2.97 5.74
CA GLU A 28 -19.20 2.03 4.75
C GLU A 28 -17.69 2.25 4.57
N GLY A 29 -17.24 3.50 4.48
CA GLY A 29 -15.82 3.85 4.36
C GLY A 29 -15.00 3.39 5.56
N LYS A 30 -15.50 3.58 6.78
CA LYS A 30 -14.87 3.07 8.01
C LYS A 30 -14.72 1.56 8.01
N ASP A 31 -15.75 0.84 7.57
CA ASP A 31 -15.72 -0.62 7.48
C ASP A 31 -14.68 -1.10 6.45
N LYS A 32 -14.56 -0.40 5.31
CA LYS A 32 -13.50 -0.64 4.31
C LYS A 32 -12.11 -0.36 4.88
N LEU A 33 -11.92 0.75 5.60
CA LEU A 33 -10.67 1.08 6.29
C LEU A 33 -10.29 0.03 7.33
N ALA A 34 -11.25 -0.59 8.03
CA ALA A 34 -10.97 -1.68 8.95
C ALA A 34 -10.36 -2.91 8.25
N SER A 35 -10.73 -3.17 6.99
CA SER A 35 -10.07 -4.21 6.17
C SER A 35 -8.63 -3.84 5.84
N LEU A 36 -8.35 -2.59 5.41
CA LEU A 36 -6.97 -2.09 5.25
C LEU A 36 -6.15 -2.27 6.54
N ARG A 37 -6.71 -1.89 7.69
CA ARG A 37 -6.05 -2.04 9.00
C ARG A 37 -5.69 -3.50 9.28
N THR A 38 -6.56 -4.43 8.93
CA THR A 38 -6.31 -5.86 9.11
C THR A 38 -5.15 -6.31 8.22
N ARG A 39 -5.16 -5.96 6.93
CA ARG A 39 -4.06 -6.30 6.00
C ARG A 39 -2.73 -5.69 6.42
N ALA A 40 -2.74 -4.44 6.90
CA ALA A 40 -1.53 -3.79 7.39
C ALA A 40 -0.87 -4.54 8.56
N ARG A 41 -1.64 -5.23 9.39
CA ARG A 41 -1.12 -6.04 10.51
C ARG A 41 -0.57 -7.39 10.07
N ASP A 42 -1.22 -8.02 9.10
CA ASP A 42 -0.93 -9.40 8.68
C ASP A 42 0.22 -9.44 7.67
N MET A 43 0.26 -8.51 6.72
CA MET A 43 1.17 -8.58 5.57
C MET A 43 2.66 -8.58 5.90
N PRO A 44 3.18 -7.91 6.96
CA PRO A 44 4.59 -8.02 7.31
C PRO A 44 5.09 -9.45 7.51
N SER A 45 4.25 -10.38 8.00
CA SER A 45 4.65 -11.79 8.17
C SER A 45 4.70 -12.54 6.82
N GLU A 46 3.83 -12.19 5.89
CA GLU A 46 3.84 -12.72 4.51
C GLU A 46 5.13 -12.31 3.78
N LEU A 47 5.59 -11.06 3.94
CA LEU A 47 6.85 -10.61 3.35
C LEU A 47 8.05 -11.43 3.87
N VAL A 48 8.16 -11.58 5.19
CA VAL A 48 9.29 -12.30 5.82
C VAL A 48 9.35 -13.76 5.34
N SER A 49 8.20 -14.38 5.11
CA SER A 49 8.13 -15.79 4.71
C SER A 49 8.21 -16.01 3.20
N LYS A 50 7.80 -15.04 2.37
CA LYS A 50 7.53 -15.27 0.93
C LYS A 50 7.99 -14.17 -0.02
N SER A 51 8.68 -13.12 0.45
CA SER A 51 9.16 -11.95 -0.34
C SER A 51 8.09 -10.97 -0.82
N LEU A 52 8.54 -9.80 -1.31
CA LEU A 52 7.66 -8.73 -1.80
C LEU A 52 6.86 -9.19 -3.02
N ALA A 53 7.48 -9.96 -3.92
CA ALA A 53 6.83 -10.47 -5.13
C ALA A 53 5.54 -11.23 -4.77
N TYR A 54 5.59 -12.05 -3.72
CA TYR A 54 4.42 -12.78 -3.23
C TYR A 54 3.38 -11.83 -2.65
N VAL A 55 3.78 -10.88 -1.81
CA VAL A 55 2.85 -9.92 -1.17
C VAL A 55 2.08 -9.12 -2.22
N ILE A 56 2.76 -8.60 -3.24
CA ILE A 56 2.13 -7.85 -4.34
C ILE A 56 1.20 -8.76 -5.15
N THR A 57 1.62 -10.00 -5.44
CA THR A 57 0.79 -10.98 -6.15
C THR A 57 -0.47 -11.35 -5.34
N LEU A 58 -0.34 -11.53 -4.03
CA LEU A 58 -1.46 -11.80 -3.12
C LEU A 58 -2.46 -10.64 -3.11
N CYS A 59 -1.95 -9.41 -3.03
CA CYS A 59 -2.80 -8.22 -3.07
C CYS A 59 -3.50 -8.07 -4.43
N ALA A 60 -2.83 -8.37 -5.53
CA ALA A 60 -3.46 -8.36 -6.85
C ALA A 60 -4.53 -9.45 -7.02
N ALA A 61 -4.32 -10.61 -6.39
CA ALA A 61 -5.25 -11.75 -6.49
C ALA A 61 -6.50 -11.61 -5.61
N ARG A 62 -6.40 -10.92 -4.46
CA ARG A 62 -7.51 -10.72 -3.52
C ARG A 62 -8.08 -9.30 -3.53
N GLY A 63 -7.32 -8.36 -4.08
CA GLY A 63 -7.73 -6.99 -4.37
C GLY A 63 -8.22 -6.86 -5.81
N ASP A 64 -8.10 -5.65 -6.32
CA ASP A 64 -8.34 -5.33 -7.73
C ASP A 64 -7.00 -4.99 -8.39
N LYS A 65 -6.55 -5.90 -9.25
CA LYS A 65 -5.29 -5.77 -9.99
C LYS A 65 -5.25 -4.48 -10.80
N ASP A 66 -6.34 -4.11 -11.46
CA ASP A 66 -6.38 -2.97 -12.38
C ASP A 66 -6.27 -1.65 -11.61
N VAL A 67 -6.91 -1.55 -10.44
CA VAL A 67 -6.77 -0.39 -9.54
C VAL A 67 -5.34 -0.30 -9.00
N ILE A 68 -4.73 -1.42 -8.59
CA ILE A 68 -3.34 -1.45 -8.12
C ILE A 68 -2.40 -1.03 -9.26
N GLU A 69 -2.58 -1.53 -10.48
CA GLU A 69 -1.74 -1.21 -11.62
C GLU A 69 -1.88 0.26 -12.06
N LYS A 70 -3.11 0.80 -12.09
CA LYS A 70 -3.34 2.24 -12.33
C LYS A 70 -2.64 3.11 -11.28
N SER A 71 -2.51 2.63 -10.05
CA SER A 71 -1.85 3.38 -8.99
C SER A 71 -0.35 3.61 -9.21
N LEU A 72 0.31 2.80 -10.07
CA LEU A 72 1.72 3.00 -10.40
C LEU A 72 1.98 4.37 -11.07
N TYR A 73 0.93 4.99 -11.63
CA TYR A 73 0.96 6.29 -12.30
C TYR A 73 0.57 7.48 -11.39
N VAL A 74 0.26 7.27 -10.10
CA VAL A 74 0.00 8.36 -9.14
C VAL A 74 1.22 8.67 -8.29
N ASN A 75 1.52 9.93 -8.01
CA ASN A 75 2.75 10.32 -7.32
C ASN A 75 2.55 10.74 -5.86
N SER A 76 1.30 10.89 -5.43
CA SER A 76 0.93 11.29 -4.07
C SER A 76 -0.41 10.66 -3.66
N CYS A 77 -0.78 10.74 -2.38
CA CYS A 77 -2.12 10.34 -1.95
C CYS A 77 -3.23 11.24 -2.53
N SER A 78 -2.93 12.52 -2.68
CA SER A 78 -3.88 13.46 -3.27
C SER A 78 -4.16 13.09 -4.73
N ASP A 79 -3.12 12.72 -5.49
CA ASP A 79 -3.26 12.19 -6.85
C ASP A 79 -4.08 10.89 -6.87
N LEU A 80 -3.85 9.98 -5.92
CA LEU A 80 -4.60 8.74 -5.75
C LEU A 80 -6.09 9.01 -5.58
N LEU A 81 -6.44 9.87 -4.62
CA LEU A 81 -7.82 10.20 -4.30
C LEU A 81 -8.51 11.02 -5.38
N THR A 82 -7.75 11.76 -6.19
CA THR A 82 -8.30 12.55 -7.30
C THR A 82 -8.52 11.69 -8.54
N LYS A 83 -7.55 10.84 -8.90
CA LYS A 83 -7.58 10.06 -10.16
C LYS A 83 -8.29 8.73 -10.04
N LEU A 84 -8.32 8.11 -8.85
CA LEU A 84 -8.85 6.77 -8.62
C LEU A 84 -9.97 6.74 -7.57
N SER A 85 -10.54 7.89 -7.19
CA SER A 85 -11.60 7.98 -6.17
C SER A 85 -12.78 7.03 -6.43
N SER A 86 -13.30 7.06 -7.66
CA SER A 86 -14.46 6.25 -8.06
C SER A 86 -14.12 4.77 -8.01
N ASP A 87 -12.97 4.40 -8.57
CA ASP A 87 -12.52 3.02 -8.67
C ASP A 87 -12.34 2.44 -7.25
N ILE A 88 -11.67 3.17 -6.36
CA ILE A 88 -11.45 2.75 -4.97
C ILE A 88 -12.76 2.66 -4.18
N ARG A 89 -13.68 3.63 -4.35
CA ARG A 89 -14.97 3.62 -3.65
C ARG A 89 -15.84 2.43 -4.05
N ASN A 90 -15.74 1.97 -5.28
CA ASN A 90 -16.54 0.86 -5.80
C ASN A 90 -16.03 -0.53 -5.38
N LEU A 91 -14.83 -0.62 -4.80
CA LEU A 91 -14.28 -1.88 -4.30
C LEU A 91 -15.10 -2.42 -3.13
N LYS A 92 -15.26 -3.75 -3.08
CA LYS A 92 -15.81 -4.41 -1.89
C LYS A 92 -14.80 -4.33 -0.75
N LYS A 93 -15.27 -4.55 0.48
CA LYS A 93 -14.47 -4.44 1.71
C LYS A 93 -13.10 -5.13 1.64
N GLU A 94 -13.06 -6.43 1.31
CA GLU A 94 -11.79 -7.16 1.24
C GLU A 94 -10.93 -6.70 0.07
N GLU A 95 -11.54 -6.48 -1.10
CA GLU A 95 -10.83 -6.00 -2.29
C GLU A 95 -10.16 -4.64 -2.00
N PHE A 96 -10.87 -3.75 -1.31
CA PHE A 96 -10.38 -2.45 -0.85
C PHE A 96 -9.16 -2.62 0.06
N GLY A 97 -9.26 -3.48 1.07
CA GLY A 97 -8.18 -3.69 2.04
C GLY A 97 -6.88 -4.15 1.37
N TYR A 98 -6.97 -5.14 0.48
CA TYR A 98 -5.80 -5.65 -0.27
C TYR A 98 -5.26 -4.62 -1.27
N SER A 99 -6.15 -3.96 -2.02
CA SER A 99 -5.74 -2.98 -3.04
C SER A 99 -5.05 -1.79 -2.41
N LEU A 100 -5.68 -1.17 -1.41
CA LEU A 100 -5.17 0.05 -0.80
C LEU A 100 -3.87 -0.21 -0.03
N TYR A 101 -3.72 -1.41 0.55
CA TYR A 101 -2.46 -1.83 1.15
C TYR A 101 -1.32 -1.87 0.12
N ALA A 102 -1.53 -2.55 -1.02
CA ALA A 102 -0.53 -2.62 -2.09
C ALA A 102 -0.20 -1.23 -2.65
N ILE A 103 -1.22 -0.38 -2.85
CA ILE A 103 -1.04 0.98 -3.37
C ILE A 103 -0.14 1.80 -2.44
N LEU A 104 -0.38 1.79 -1.13
CA LEU A 104 0.45 2.53 -0.16
C LEU A 104 1.90 2.04 -0.15
N LEU A 105 2.09 0.71 -0.21
CA LEU A 105 3.42 0.11 -0.27
C LEU A 105 4.16 0.49 -1.56
N LEU A 106 3.52 0.32 -2.72
CA LEU A 106 4.10 0.63 -4.03
C LEU A 106 4.40 2.12 -4.18
N LEU A 107 3.49 2.99 -3.74
CA LEU A 107 3.71 4.43 -3.74
C LEU A 107 4.93 4.81 -2.90
N SER A 108 5.11 4.17 -1.74
CA SER A 108 6.28 4.38 -0.88
C SER A 108 7.57 3.91 -1.54
N LEU A 109 7.58 2.70 -2.12
CA LEU A 109 8.75 2.15 -2.82
C LEU A 109 9.13 2.99 -4.04
N LYS A 110 8.14 3.55 -4.74
CA LYS A 110 8.38 4.46 -5.86
C LYS A 110 9.04 5.75 -5.40
N ASN A 111 8.55 6.35 -4.31
CA ASN A 111 9.15 7.55 -3.73
C ASN A 111 10.55 7.31 -3.14
N LEU A 112 10.87 6.07 -2.76
CA LEU A 112 12.24 5.69 -2.39
C LEU A 112 13.17 5.49 -3.61
N GLY A 113 12.62 5.46 -4.83
CA GLY A 113 13.36 5.17 -6.05
C GLY A 113 13.71 3.69 -6.24
N LEU A 114 13.04 2.80 -5.50
CA LEU A 114 13.27 1.34 -5.59
C LEU A 114 12.50 0.68 -6.72
N ILE A 115 11.40 1.31 -7.13
CA ILE A 115 10.60 0.91 -8.28
C ILE A 115 10.26 2.13 -9.13
N SER A 116 9.92 1.89 -10.39
CA SER A 116 9.42 2.92 -11.31
C SER A 116 7.96 2.63 -11.69
N GLY A 117 7.28 3.62 -12.27
CA GLY A 117 5.96 3.40 -12.85
C GLY A 117 6.04 2.44 -14.05
N GLY A 118 4.94 1.74 -14.35
CA GLY A 118 4.92 0.74 -15.42
C GLY A 118 3.84 -0.30 -15.21
N ARG A 119 4.08 -1.53 -15.66
CA ARG A 119 3.16 -2.66 -15.45
C ARG A 119 3.43 -3.34 -14.12
N LEU A 120 2.38 -3.86 -13.51
CA LEU A 120 2.51 -4.59 -12.25
C LEU A 120 3.41 -5.83 -12.38
N SER A 121 3.41 -6.46 -13.56
CA SER A 121 4.30 -7.60 -13.87
C SER A 121 5.78 -7.24 -13.77
N ASP A 122 6.14 -6.01 -14.09
CA ASP A 122 7.53 -5.56 -14.11
C ASP A 122 8.02 -5.35 -12.68
N ILE A 123 7.14 -4.85 -11.81
CA ILE A 123 7.40 -4.77 -10.36
C ILE A 123 7.59 -6.15 -9.76
N ILE A 124 6.67 -7.10 -10.05
CA ILE A 124 6.75 -8.45 -9.52
C ILE A 124 8.06 -9.11 -9.94
N LYS A 125 8.38 -9.10 -11.24
CA LYS A 125 9.62 -9.68 -11.76
C LYS A 125 10.87 -8.99 -11.21
N GLY A 126 10.87 -7.66 -11.12
CA GLY A 126 12.00 -6.88 -10.60
C GLY A 126 12.22 -7.01 -9.09
N SER A 127 11.20 -7.48 -8.36
CA SER A 127 11.30 -7.79 -6.93
C SER A 127 11.77 -9.22 -6.63
N LEU A 128 11.77 -10.12 -7.62
CA LEU A 128 12.32 -11.47 -7.45
C LEU A 128 13.82 -11.37 -7.13
N ASP A 129 14.24 -12.10 -6.10
CA ASP A 129 15.63 -12.20 -5.64
C ASP A 129 16.31 -10.86 -5.30
N ASN A 130 15.53 -9.86 -4.89
CA ASN A 130 16.03 -8.54 -4.50
C ASN A 130 15.98 -8.32 -2.96
N PRO A 131 17.01 -8.74 -2.20
CA PRO A 131 16.97 -8.63 -0.74
C PRO A 131 16.92 -7.18 -0.21
N ILE A 132 17.37 -6.21 -1.02
CA ILE A 132 17.30 -4.79 -0.67
C ILE A 132 15.85 -4.31 -0.72
N ILE A 133 15.08 -4.73 -1.74
CA ILE A 133 13.67 -4.37 -1.84
C ILE A 133 12.85 -5.00 -0.71
N ASP A 134 13.15 -6.24 -0.34
CA ASP A 134 12.45 -6.93 0.74
C ASP A 134 12.73 -6.27 2.11
N SER A 135 14.00 -6.04 2.43
CA SER A 135 14.38 -5.38 3.69
C SER A 135 13.80 -3.96 3.81
N THR A 136 13.79 -3.20 2.71
CA THR A 136 13.20 -1.86 2.71
C THR A 136 11.67 -1.91 2.81
N SER A 137 11.04 -2.85 2.09
CA SER A 137 9.60 -3.07 2.16
C SER A 137 9.16 -3.39 3.57
N TYR A 138 9.91 -4.23 4.30
CA TYR A 138 9.59 -4.57 5.68
C TYR A 138 9.48 -3.33 6.57
N ILE A 139 10.43 -2.39 6.46
CA ILE A 139 10.43 -1.16 7.27
C ILE A 139 9.24 -0.27 6.88
N VAL A 140 8.94 -0.14 5.59
CA VAL A 140 7.76 0.61 5.11
C VAL A 140 6.46 -0.04 5.62
N MET A 141 6.37 -1.37 5.58
CA MET A 141 5.19 -2.12 6.01
C MET A 141 4.96 -1.99 7.52
N ASP A 142 6.02 -1.90 8.34
CA ASP A 142 5.87 -1.60 9.77
C ASP A 142 5.31 -0.19 9.98
N TRP A 143 5.77 0.82 9.24
CA TRP A 143 5.16 2.16 9.27
C TRP A 143 3.69 2.15 8.86
N ILE A 144 3.33 1.47 7.77
CA ILE A 144 1.94 1.32 7.33
C ILE A 144 1.10 0.65 8.43
N LYS A 145 1.63 -0.38 9.09
CA LYS A 145 0.98 -1.04 10.23
C LYS A 145 0.71 -0.06 11.37
N ARG A 146 1.73 0.67 11.83
CA ARG A 146 1.59 1.60 12.97
C ARG A 146 0.63 2.74 12.66
N LEU A 147 0.66 3.27 11.44
CA LEU A 147 -0.25 4.32 11.02
C LEU A 147 -1.68 3.79 10.87
N ALA A 148 -1.88 2.61 10.28
CA ALA A 148 -3.20 1.98 10.25
C ALA A 148 -3.73 1.70 11.66
N GLU A 149 -2.84 1.33 12.59
CA GLU A 149 -3.20 1.10 13.99
C GLU A 149 -3.58 2.38 14.74
N ALA A 150 -3.00 3.53 14.36
CA ALA A 150 -3.23 4.82 15.00
C ALA A 150 -4.43 5.59 14.41
N TYR A 151 -4.58 5.61 13.09
CA TYR A 151 -5.54 6.47 12.38
C TYR A 151 -6.91 5.81 12.16
N ILE A 152 -6.94 4.49 11.97
CA ILE A 152 -8.18 3.78 11.65
C ILE A 152 -8.79 3.28 12.96
N LYS A 153 -10.01 3.69 13.30
CA LYS A 153 -10.67 3.24 14.54
C LYS A 153 -10.90 1.72 14.55
N LYS A 154 -10.94 1.16 15.76
CA LYS A 154 -11.34 -0.24 15.98
C LYS A 154 -12.82 -0.44 15.70
#